data_AF-A0A1B5L553-F1
#
_entry.id   AF-A0A1B5L553-F1
#
_cell.length_a   1.000
_cell.length_b   1.000
_cell.length_c   1.000
_cell.angle_alpha   90.00
_cell.angle_beta   90.00
_cell.angle_gamma   90.00
#
_symmetry.space_group_name_H-M   'P 1'
#
loop_
_entity.id
_entity.type
_entity.pdbx_description
1 polymer ?
#
loop_
_entity_poly.entity_id
_entity_poly.type
_entity_poly.pdbx_seq_one_letter_code
_entity_poly.pdbx_strand_id
1 'polypeptide(L)'
;MLSGLAVRMAHALKINTEYNSDILCTEEGGDAPSVASRESRRRLMWACYVLDAWAGNGVDHLTLLRENDIKIQLPSNERNFGLRIPSVTETLGVGHVLQFLPPAIVPRRPAANMGIMAYYIRVVTLWKRIVRYVNHLHAGPPPWQPDSLFAALDADLHLWRRELPDFVEYSTETIYARLDSNQFGALVLIHCTYHHNYLELYKLTMPNLFKPPKPFTFSPEHQEFLQSAHANCYYHAQQIADILAEAAEHGSRLLSDSLLPLFVYDSSRVMLYYVARLLDPTRPDAEAKMRDAVKAVESNSKILCMMSALFPIAQPLVSLDPTIRCKRAREREREMLRIGLRVKSATIERWLSKVQQTRGRDELLKSLESDEQAQPHRPAM
;
A
#
# COMPACT_ATOMS: atom_id res chain seq x y z
N MET A 1 -16.61 -7.95 8.52
CA MET A 1 -17.82 -7.70 9.35
C MET A 1 -17.85 -6.29 9.93
N LEU A 2 -16.82 -5.85 10.67
CA LEU A 2 -16.77 -4.50 11.27
C LEU A 2 -16.79 -3.37 10.23
N SER A 3 -16.07 -3.52 9.12
CA SER A 3 -16.10 -2.55 8.01
C SER A 3 -17.52 -2.34 7.46
N GLY A 4 -18.23 -3.43 7.17
CA GLY A 4 -19.61 -3.36 6.71
C GLY A 4 -20.58 -2.74 7.73
N LEU A 5 -20.34 -2.92 9.04
CA LEU A 5 -21.13 -2.24 10.08
C LEU A 5 -20.85 -0.74 10.10
N ALA A 6 -19.57 -0.34 10.02
CA ALA A 6 -19.18 1.07 9.98
C ALA A 6 -19.80 1.80 8.78
N VAL A 7 -19.78 1.18 7.59
CA VAL A 7 -20.42 1.73 6.39
C VAL A 7 -21.93 1.89 6.56
N ARG A 8 -22.61 0.88 7.10
CA ARG A 8 -24.06 0.96 7.35
C ARG A 8 -24.41 2.06 8.35
N MET A 9 -23.62 2.25 9.39
CA MET A 9 -23.80 3.34 10.35
C MET A 9 -23.55 4.72 9.70
N ALA A 10 -22.53 4.84 8.85
CA ALA A 10 -22.27 6.07 8.10
C ALA A 10 -23.46 6.44 7.19
N HIS A 11 -24.05 5.46 6.51
CA HIS A 11 -25.28 5.67 5.73
C HIS A 11 -26.49 6.03 6.60
N ALA A 12 -26.68 5.36 7.74
CA ALA A 12 -27.76 5.67 8.67
C ALA A 12 -27.69 7.13 9.18
N LEU A 13 -26.47 7.63 9.39
CA LEU A 13 -26.20 9.02 9.77
C LEU A 13 -26.21 10.01 8.59
N LYS A 14 -26.35 9.51 7.35
CA LYS A 14 -26.31 10.29 6.10
C LYS A 14 -25.07 11.19 5.99
N ILE A 15 -23.91 10.74 6.48
CA ILE A 15 -22.67 11.52 6.42
C ILE A 15 -21.97 11.43 5.05
N ASN A 16 -22.56 10.70 4.10
CA ASN A 16 -22.13 10.66 2.70
C ASN A 16 -22.63 11.86 1.88
N THR A 17 -23.42 12.76 2.47
CA THR A 17 -23.88 14.02 1.85
C THR A 17 -23.48 15.19 2.75
N GLU A 18 -23.21 16.36 2.17
CA GLU A 18 -22.98 17.56 2.96
C GLU A 18 -24.20 17.88 3.85
N TYR A 19 -23.94 18.39 5.05
CA TYR A 19 -25.00 18.66 6.04
C TYR A 19 -26.04 19.66 5.51
N ASN A 20 -25.57 20.73 4.88
CA ASN A 20 -26.37 21.74 4.19
C ASN A 20 -25.52 22.42 3.10
N SER A 21 -26.12 23.35 2.35
CA SER A 21 -25.44 24.11 1.29
C SER A 21 -24.44 25.15 1.79
N ASP A 22 -24.54 25.58 3.05
CA ASP A 22 -23.65 26.58 3.66
C ASP A 22 -22.31 25.96 4.08
N ILE A 23 -21.45 25.58 3.13
CA ILE A 23 -20.14 24.98 3.43
C ILE A 23 -19.24 25.89 4.28
N LEU A 24 -19.40 27.21 4.12
CA LEU A 24 -18.60 28.20 4.82
C LEU A 24 -19.08 28.49 6.25
N CYS A 25 -20.18 27.88 6.69
CA CYS A 25 -20.74 28.07 8.03
C CYS A 25 -20.98 29.55 8.35
N THR A 26 -21.56 30.27 7.39
CA THR A 26 -21.89 31.69 7.47
C THR A 26 -23.22 31.95 8.17
N GLU A 27 -24.11 30.95 8.22
CA GLU A 27 -25.41 31.06 8.88
C GLU A 27 -25.26 30.88 10.41
N GLU A 28 -25.69 31.87 11.19
CA GLU A 28 -25.60 31.88 12.66
C GLU A 28 -26.76 31.13 13.36
N GLY A 29 -27.38 30.15 12.69
CA GLY A 29 -28.49 29.36 13.23
C GLY A 29 -28.06 28.40 14.33
N GLY A 30 -28.66 28.50 15.52
CA GLY A 30 -28.23 27.79 16.74
C GLY A 30 -28.30 26.25 16.75
N ASP A 31 -28.83 25.61 15.70
CA ASP A 31 -28.95 24.14 15.61
C ASP A 31 -27.97 23.51 14.60
N ALA A 32 -27.22 24.33 13.83
CA ALA A 32 -26.27 23.82 12.85
C ALA A 32 -24.99 23.29 13.53
N PRO A 33 -24.42 22.17 13.07
CA PRO A 33 -23.18 21.63 13.60
C PRO A 33 -22.01 22.57 13.31
N SER A 34 -21.10 22.68 14.28
CA SER A 34 -19.89 23.49 14.15
C SER A 34 -19.02 23.11 12.93
N VAL A 35 -18.17 24.02 12.46
CA VAL A 35 -17.17 23.77 11.39
C VAL A 35 -16.39 22.49 11.66
N ALA A 36 -15.90 22.30 12.88
CA ALA A 36 -15.15 21.12 13.27
C ALA A 36 -16.00 19.85 13.20
N SER A 37 -17.27 19.91 13.63
CA SER A 37 -18.19 18.78 13.56
C SER A 37 -18.49 18.36 12.11
N ARG A 38 -18.64 19.33 11.20
CA ARG A 38 -18.88 19.07 9.77
C ARG A 38 -17.65 18.45 9.11
N GLU A 39 -16.47 19.00 9.37
CA GLU A 39 -15.22 18.45 8.86
C GLU A 39 -14.93 17.04 9.43
N SER A 40 -15.27 16.81 10.70
CA SER A 40 -15.14 15.48 11.33
C SER A 40 -16.04 14.45 10.66
N ARG A 41 -17.27 14.82 10.27
CA ARG A 41 -18.17 13.94 9.49
C ARG A 41 -17.60 13.61 8.12
N ARG A 42 -17.03 14.59 7.40
CA ARG A 42 -16.37 14.35 6.10
C ARG A 42 -15.20 13.38 6.24
N ARG A 43 -14.30 13.64 7.19
CA ARG A 43 -13.14 12.78 7.49
C ARG A 43 -13.56 11.37 7.87
N LEU A 44 -14.60 11.23 8.71
CA LEU A 44 -15.14 9.93 9.09
C LEU A 44 -15.72 9.17 7.89
N MET A 45 -16.51 9.83 7.05
CA MET A 45 -17.07 9.21 5.85
C MET A 45 -15.98 8.73 4.89
N TRP A 46 -14.95 9.56 4.66
CA TRP A 46 -13.81 9.17 3.83
C TRP A 46 -12.96 8.06 4.47
N ALA A 47 -12.83 8.02 5.79
CA ALA A 47 -12.20 6.90 6.48
C ALA A 47 -13.01 5.59 6.30
N CYS A 48 -14.34 5.66 6.35
CA CYS A 48 -15.20 4.51 6.02
C CYS A 48 -15.02 4.07 4.55
N TYR A 49 -14.88 5.01 3.61
CA TYR A 49 -14.59 4.70 2.21
C TYR A 49 -13.25 3.96 2.06
N VAL A 50 -12.18 4.47 2.68
CA VAL A 50 -10.86 3.83 2.65
C VAL A 50 -10.93 2.42 3.25
N LEU A 51 -11.58 2.27 4.40
CA LEU A 51 -11.76 0.97 5.07
C LEU A 51 -12.54 -0.03 4.20
N ASP A 52 -13.62 0.41 3.56
CA ASP A 52 -14.43 -0.41 2.66
C ASP A 52 -13.65 -0.81 1.40
N ALA A 53 -12.87 0.11 0.83
CA ALA A 53 -11.99 -0.18 -0.30
C ALA A 53 -11.02 -1.31 0.04
N TRP A 54 -10.21 -1.15 1.10
CA TRP A 54 -9.24 -2.16 1.51
C TRP A 54 -9.89 -3.51 1.86
N ALA A 55 -11.06 -3.50 2.50
CA ALA A 55 -11.79 -4.72 2.83
C ALA A 55 -12.35 -5.46 1.60
N GLY A 56 -12.71 -4.73 0.54
CA GLY A 56 -13.30 -5.29 -0.66
C GLY A 56 -12.30 -5.91 -1.64
N ASN A 57 -11.02 -5.52 -1.57
CA ASN A 57 -9.93 -6.09 -2.40
C ASN A 57 -10.26 -6.17 -3.91
N GLY A 58 -10.94 -5.14 -4.45
CA GLY A 58 -11.30 -5.08 -5.88
C GLY A 58 -12.47 -5.98 -6.29
N VAL A 59 -13.18 -6.56 -5.34
CA VAL A 59 -14.36 -7.39 -5.58
C VAL A 59 -15.61 -6.56 -5.31
N ASP A 60 -16.30 -6.15 -6.38
CA ASP A 60 -17.43 -5.20 -6.32
C ASP A 60 -18.54 -5.61 -5.32
N HIS A 61 -18.84 -6.91 -5.20
CA HIS A 61 -19.88 -7.39 -4.28
C HIS A 61 -19.47 -7.41 -2.81
N LEU A 62 -18.17 -7.22 -2.51
CA LEU A 62 -17.64 -7.10 -1.16
C LEU A 62 -17.48 -5.65 -0.70
N THR A 63 -17.49 -4.69 -1.64
CA THR A 63 -17.53 -3.25 -1.35
C THR A 63 -18.96 -2.75 -1.23
N LEU A 64 -19.23 -1.92 -0.24
CA LEU A 64 -20.54 -1.30 -0.02
C LEU A 64 -20.60 0.14 -0.54
N LEU A 65 -19.46 0.84 -0.61
CA LEU A 65 -19.38 2.24 -1.00
C LEU A 65 -18.93 2.40 -2.46
N ARG A 66 -19.77 3.10 -3.23
CA ARG A 66 -19.42 3.60 -4.57
C ARG A 66 -19.09 5.08 -4.49
N GLU A 67 -18.09 5.50 -5.24
CA GLU A 67 -17.59 6.87 -5.30
C GLU A 67 -18.70 7.85 -5.68
N ASN A 68 -19.58 7.42 -6.60
CA ASN A 68 -20.71 8.22 -7.07
C ASN A 68 -21.77 8.48 -5.98
N ASP A 69 -21.80 7.71 -4.89
CA ASP A 69 -22.78 7.87 -3.82
C ASP A 69 -22.29 8.79 -2.70
N ILE A 70 -21.02 9.24 -2.79
CA ILE A 70 -20.37 10.14 -1.84
C ILE A 70 -20.44 11.57 -2.41
N LYS A 71 -21.31 12.40 -1.83
CA LYS A 71 -21.60 13.78 -2.26
C LYS A 71 -21.04 14.80 -1.25
N ILE A 72 -19.80 14.60 -0.86
CA ILE A 72 -19.03 15.49 0.03
C ILE A 72 -17.70 15.87 -0.61
N GLN A 73 -17.13 16.99 -0.20
CA GLN A 73 -15.79 17.39 -0.61
C GLN A 73 -14.70 16.57 0.13
N LEU A 74 -13.47 16.56 -0.39
CA LEU A 74 -12.31 15.93 0.25
C LEU A 74 -11.90 16.67 1.54
N PRO A 75 -11.23 16.00 2.49
CA PRO A 75 -10.81 16.63 3.73
C PRO A 75 -9.91 17.85 3.52
N SER A 76 -10.13 18.87 4.34
CA SER A 76 -9.28 20.05 4.43
C SER A 76 -7.96 19.73 5.15
N ASN A 77 -6.98 20.61 5.02
CA ASN A 77 -5.69 20.48 5.72
C ASN A 77 -5.84 20.57 7.26
N GLU A 78 -4.86 19.99 7.98
CA GLU A 78 -4.87 19.93 9.45
C GLU A 78 -4.92 21.32 10.10
N ARG A 79 -4.33 22.35 9.48
CA ARG A 79 -4.38 23.72 10.00
C ARG A 79 -5.81 24.26 9.99
N ASN A 80 -6.53 24.12 8.87
CA ASN A 80 -7.91 24.57 8.75
C ASN A 80 -8.82 23.79 9.72
N PHE A 81 -8.62 22.48 9.83
CA PHE A 81 -9.38 21.67 10.78
C PHE A 81 -9.12 22.07 12.24
N GLY A 82 -7.85 22.18 12.65
CA GLY A 82 -7.46 22.53 14.02
C GLY A 82 -7.89 23.94 14.44
N LEU A 83 -7.80 24.90 13.53
CA LEU A 83 -8.23 26.28 13.76
C LEU A 83 -9.73 26.51 13.50
N ARG A 84 -10.49 25.47 13.15
CA ARG A 84 -11.92 25.54 12.83
C ARG A 84 -12.24 26.54 11.71
N ILE A 85 -11.35 26.64 10.72
CA ILE A 85 -11.51 27.50 9.56
C ILE A 85 -12.31 26.73 8.50
N PRO A 86 -13.53 27.20 8.15
CA PRO A 86 -14.30 26.56 7.09
C PRO A 86 -13.62 26.81 5.75
N SER A 87 -13.60 25.79 4.89
CA SER A 87 -12.95 25.89 3.58
C SER A 87 -13.65 25.04 2.55
N VAL A 88 -13.67 25.51 1.31
CA VAL A 88 -14.09 24.74 0.15
C VAL A 88 -12.86 24.00 -0.40
N THR A 89 -13.01 22.70 -0.61
CA THR A 89 -12.01 21.82 -1.20
C THR A 89 -12.57 21.17 -2.47
N GLU A 90 -11.72 20.46 -3.20
CA GLU A 90 -12.17 19.64 -4.31
C GLU A 90 -12.94 18.40 -3.81
N THR A 91 -13.76 17.83 -4.67
CA THR A 91 -14.32 16.48 -4.53
C THR A 91 -13.30 15.44 -4.98
N LEU A 92 -13.70 14.17 -5.02
CA LEU A 92 -12.81 13.09 -5.47
C LEU A 92 -12.27 13.34 -6.90
N GLY A 93 -13.09 13.91 -7.78
CA GLY A 93 -12.67 14.34 -9.11
C GLY A 93 -11.71 15.53 -9.03
N VAL A 94 -10.54 15.39 -9.65
CA VAL A 94 -9.52 16.44 -9.71
C VAL A 94 -10.11 17.70 -10.33
N GLY A 95 -9.90 18.85 -9.68
CA GLY A 95 -10.42 20.15 -10.13
C GLY A 95 -11.93 20.36 -9.98
N HIS A 96 -12.68 19.36 -9.50
CA HIS A 96 -14.12 19.47 -9.34
C HIS A 96 -14.49 19.86 -7.92
N VAL A 97 -15.40 20.82 -7.74
CA VAL A 97 -15.99 21.18 -6.44
C VAL A 97 -17.46 20.73 -6.39
N LEU A 98 -18.11 20.88 -5.23
CA LEU A 98 -19.53 20.58 -5.08
C LEU A 98 -20.37 21.46 -6.01
N GLN A 99 -21.23 20.84 -6.81
CA GLN A 99 -21.95 21.50 -7.92
C GLN A 99 -22.95 22.58 -7.47
N PHE A 100 -23.45 22.51 -6.23
CA PHE A 100 -24.40 23.48 -5.70
C PHE A 100 -23.73 24.76 -5.17
N LEU A 101 -22.40 24.84 -5.13
CA LEU A 101 -21.70 26.00 -4.59
C LEU A 101 -21.84 27.20 -5.54
N PRO A 102 -22.25 28.38 -5.02
CA PRO A 102 -22.21 29.61 -5.80
C PRO A 102 -20.78 29.94 -6.27
N PRO A 103 -20.58 30.43 -7.51
CA PRO A 103 -19.24 30.78 -8.01
C PRO A 103 -18.49 31.78 -7.11
N ALA A 104 -19.21 32.66 -6.41
CA ALA A 104 -18.64 33.66 -5.52
C ALA A 104 -17.88 33.08 -4.31
N ILE A 105 -18.21 31.86 -3.87
CA ILE A 105 -17.57 31.23 -2.71
C ILE A 105 -16.51 30.20 -3.08
N VAL A 106 -16.38 29.87 -4.38
CA VAL A 106 -15.38 28.90 -4.85
C VAL A 106 -14.02 29.60 -4.93
N PRO A 107 -13.01 29.16 -4.15
CA PRO A 107 -11.69 29.76 -4.20
C PRO A 107 -11.01 29.47 -5.54
N ARG A 108 -10.11 30.36 -5.98
CA ARG A 108 -9.35 30.19 -7.23
C ARG A 108 -8.57 28.87 -7.31
N ARG A 109 -8.12 28.36 -6.16
CA ARG A 109 -7.39 27.08 -6.02
C ARG A 109 -7.96 26.26 -4.86
N PRO A 110 -9.08 25.52 -5.06
CA PRO A 110 -9.68 24.71 -4.00
C PRO A 110 -8.74 23.62 -3.47
N ALA A 111 -7.87 23.08 -4.32
CA ALA A 111 -6.83 22.12 -3.93
C ALA A 111 -5.88 22.65 -2.85
N ALA A 112 -5.65 23.98 -2.77
CA ALA A 112 -4.78 24.57 -1.75
C ALA A 112 -5.32 24.40 -0.32
N ASN A 113 -6.62 24.12 -0.18
CA ASN A 113 -7.24 23.84 1.12
C ASN A 113 -7.16 22.36 1.51
N MET A 114 -6.73 21.46 0.62
CA MET A 114 -6.66 20.02 0.90
C MET A 114 -5.42 19.64 1.73
N GLY A 115 -5.56 18.62 2.57
CA GLY A 115 -4.44 18.04 3.33
C GLY A 115 -3.94 16.71 2.75
N ILE A 116 -2.91 16.12 3.37
CA ILE A 116 -2.35 14.79 2.97
C ILE A 116 -3.46 13.73 2.86
N MET A 117 -4.43 13.74 3.79
CA MET A 117 -5.55 12.78 3.79
C MET A 117 -6.35 12.81 2.48
N ALA A 118 -6.55 13.97 1.85
CA ALA A 118 -7.26 14.09 0.58
C ALA A 118 -6.52 13.36 -0.55
N TYR A 119 -5.20 13.50 -0.61
CA TYR A 119 -4.36 12.83 -1.60
C TYR A 119 -4.23 11.34 -1.31
N TYR A 120 -4.22 10.94 -0.03
CA TYR A 120 -4.29 9.54 0.38
C TYR A 120 -5.57 8.86 -0.11
N ILE A 121 -6.72 9.50 0.05
CA ILE A 121 -8.00 8.99 -0.48
C ILE A 121 -7.90 8.79 -2.00
N ARG A 122 -7.32 9.74 -2.74
CA ARG A 122 -7.16 9.63 -4.20
C ARG A 122 -6.29 8.43 -4.61
N VAL A 123 -5.17 8.18 -3.94
CA VAL A 123 -4.31 7.03 -4.27
C VAL A 123 -4.96 5.70 -3.84
N VAL A 124 -5.78 5.67 -2.79
CA VAL A 124 -6.60 4.50 -2.44
C VAL A 124 -7.68 4.23 -3.50
N THR A 125 -8.27 5.27 -4.10
CA THR A 125 -9.20 5.09 -5.22
C THR A 125 -8.50 4.49 -6.45
N LEU A 126 -7.25 4.90 -6.74
CA LEU A 126 -6.43 4.25 -7.77
C LEU A 126 -6.18 2.77 -7.43
N TRP A 127 -5.83 2.48 -6.19
CA TRP A 127 -5.62 1.10 -5.73
C TRP A 127 -6.86 0.25 -5.98
N LYS A 128 -8.05 0.73 -5.60
CA LYS A 128 -9.32 0.03 -5.81
C LYS A 128 -9.56 -0.30 -7.29
N ARG A 129 -9.22 0.62 -8.21
CA ARG A 129 -9.30 0.39 -9.66
C ARG A 129 -8.29 -0.64 -10.13
N ILE A 130 -7.06 -0.60 -9.61
CA ILE A 130 -5.98 -1.55 -9.95
C ILE A 130 -6.35 -2.97 -9.50
N VAL A 131 -6.73 -3.18 -8.24
CA VAL A 131 -7.07 -4.53 -7.77
C VAL A 131 -8.31 -5.07 -8.46
N ARG A 132 -9.27 -4.20 -8.83
CA ARG A 132 -10.40 -4.59 -9.68
C ARG A 132 -9.94 -5.07 -11.05
N TYR A 133 -9.01 -4.35 -11.70
CA TYR A 133 -8.41 -4.78 -12.96
C TYR A 133 -7.66 -6.11 -12.83
N VAL A 134 -6.81 -6.25 -11.82
CA VAL A 134 -6.00 -7.48 -11.58
C VAL A 134 -6.87 -8.70 -11.28
N ASN A 135 -8.05 -8.51 -10.68
CA ASN A 135 -9.02 -9.59 -10.49
C ASN A 135 -9.79 -9.98 -11.78
N HIS A 136 -9.74 -9.14 -12.82
CA HIS A 136 -10.49 -9.31 -14.08
C HIS A 136 -9.59 -9.17 -15.32
N LEU A 137 -8.34 -9.63 -15.24
CA LEU A 137 -7.28 -9.45 -16.27
C LEU A 137 -7.66 -9.86 -17.70
N HIS A 138 -8.65 -10.73 -17.87
CA HIS A 138 -9.08 -11.23 -19.18
C HIS A 138 -10.16 -10.38 -19.85
N ALA A 139 -10.61 -9.30 -19.21
CA ALA A 139 -11.62 -8.39 -19.75
C ALA A 139 -10.94 -7.18 -20.42
N GLY A 140 -10.39 -7.34 -21.62
CA GLY A 140 -9.91 -6.22 -22.44
C GLY A 140 -8.60 -6.48 -23.21
N PRO A 141 -8.04 -5.42 -23.81
CA PRO A 141 -6.74 -5.47 -24.49
C PRO A 141 -5.61 -5.85 -23.52
N PRO A 142 -4.55 -6.53 -24.02
CA PRO A 142 -3.43 -6.95 -23.19
C PRO A 142 -2.55 -5.77 -22.73
N PRO A 143 -1.76 -5.94 -21.66
CA PRO A 143 -1.14 -4.82 -20.94
C PRO A 143 -0.06 -4.03 -21.71
N TRP A 144 0.51 -4.61 -22.77
CA TRP A 144 1.47 -3.93 -23.65
C TRP A 144 0.81 -3.03 -24.69
N GLN A 145 -0.52 -3.06 -24.83
CA GLN A 145 -1.23 -2.20 -25.76
C GLN A 145 -1.50 -0.82 -25.12
N PRO A 146 -1.31 0.29 -25.86
CA PRO A 146 -1.51 1.65 -25.33
C PRO A 146 -2.96 1.94 -24.90
N ASP A 147 -3.94 1.29 -25.51
CA ASP A 147 -5.37 1.42 -25.20
C ASP A 147 -5.84 0.46 -24.09
N SER A 148 -4.92 -0.33 -23.51
CA SER A 148 -5.23 -1.24 -22.43
C SER A 148 -5.55 -0.50 -21.12
N LEU A 149 -6.39 -1.12 -20.29
CA LEU A 149 -6.66 -0.60 -18.95
C LEU A 149 -5.39 -0.57 -18.08
N PHE A 150 -4.44 -1.47 -18.33
CA PHE A 150 -3.12 -1.44 -17.69
C PHE A 150 -2.39 -0.13 -17.97
N ALA A 151 -2.25 0.24 -19.26
CA ALA A 151 -1.55 1.46 -19.67
C ALA A 151 -2.24 2.72 -19.11
N ALA A 152 -3.58 2.73 -19.07
CA ALA A 152 -4.34 3.81 -18.45
C ALA A 152 -4.10 3.92 -16.93
N LEU A 153 -4.06 2.79 -16.21
CA LEU A 153 -3.80 2.77 -14.76
C LEU A 153 -2.35 3.18 -14.42
N ASP A 154 -1.39 2.73 -15.23
CA ASP A 154 0.01 3.13 -15.11
C ASP A 154 0.19 4.63 -15.34
N ALA A 155 -0.45 5.17 -16.38
CA ALA A 155 -0.49 6.61 -16.67
C ALA A 155 -1.16 7.41 -15.54
N ASP A 156 -2.24 6.89 -14.94
CA ASP A 156 -2.92 7.54 -13.82
C ASP A 156 -2.03 7.60 -12.56
N LEU A 157 -1.24 6.55 -12.27
CA LEU A 157 -0.27 6.57 -11.17
C LEU A 157 0.83 7.61 -11.41
N HIS A 158 1.38 7.64 -12.62
CA HIS A 158 2.39 8.64 -13.01
C HIS A 158 1.84 10.06 -12.91
N LEU A 159 0.63 10.28 -13.39
CA LEU A 159 -0.05 11.57 -13.30
C LEU A 159 -0.25 11.97 -11.84
N TRP A 160 -0.74 11.06 -11.00
CA TRP A 160 -0.94 11.33 -9.58
C TRP A 160 0.35 11.79 -8.89
N ARG A 161 1.49 11.14 -9.17
CA ARG A 161 2.79 11.52 -8.58
C ARG A 161 3.29 12.87 -9.10
N ARG A 162 3.09 13.16 -10.38
CA ARG A 162 3.52 14.41 -11.03
C ARG A 162 2.73 15.62 -10.53
N GLU A 163 1.45 15.45 -10.28
CA GLU A 163 0.54 16.52 -9.83
C GLU A 163 0.48 16.65 -8.29
N LEU A 164 1.32 15.92 -7.54
CA LEU A 164 1.41 16.10 -6.10
C LEU A 164 1.93 17.51 -5.77
N PRO A 165 1.31 18.23 -4.82
CA PRO A 165 1.86 19.48 -4.33
C PRO A 165 3.18 19.26 -3.56
N ASP A 166 4.07 20.25 -3.59
CA ASP A 166 5.37 20.24 -2.90
C ASP A 166 5.27 19.82 -1.43
N PHE A 167 4.20 20.24 -0.74
CA PHE A 167 4.00 19.94 0.68
C PHE A 167 3.68 18.46 0.99
N VAL A 168 3.42 17.65 -0.04
CA VAL A 168 3.17 16.21 0.02
C VAL A 168 4.29 15.43 -0.68
N GLU A 169 5.21 16.11 -1.37
CA GLU A 169 6.35 15.45 -2.01
C GLU A 169 7.25 14.77 -0.97
N TYR A 170 7.78 13.60 -1.31
CA TYR A 170 8.76 12.92 -0.46
C TYR A 170 10.15 13.51 -0.70
N SER A 171 10.45 14.59 0.02
CA SER A 171 11.76 15.25 0.03
C SER A 171 12.22 15.50 1.46
N THR A 172 13.52 15.72 1.64
CA THR A 172 14.11 16.03 2.95
C THR A 172 13.43 17.23 3.61
N GLU A 173 13.15 18.30 2.85
CA GLU A 173 12.48 19.49 3.35
C GLU A 173 11.06 19.18 3.85
N THR A 174 10.30 18.40 3.08
CA THR A 174 8.94 18.02 3.47
C THR A 174 8.96 17.06 4.66
N ILE A 175 9.92 16.15 4.75
CA ILE A 175 10.09 15.26 5.90
C ILE A 175 10.27 16.08 7.19
N TYR A 176 11.20 17.04 7.21
CA TYR A 176 11.40 17.90 8.39
C TYR A 176 10.15 18.70 8.74
N ALA A 177 9.50 19.33 7.75
CA ALA A 177 8.25 20.06 7.99
C ALA A 177 7.12 19.17 8.55
N ARG A 178 7.09 17.87 8.16
CA ARG A 178 6.09 16.90 8.62
C ARG A 178 6.44 16.26 9.96
N LEU A 179 7.72 16.18 10.32
CA LEU A 179 8.14 15.85 11.67
C LEU A 179 7.64 16.91 12.66
N ASP A 180 7.86 18.19 12.36
CA ASP A 180 7.43 19.31 13.21
C ASP A 180 5.91 19.41 13.34
N SER A 181 5.18 19.15 12.25
CA SER A 181 3.71 19.15 12.24
C SER A 181 3.06 17.82 12.65
N ASN A 182 3.85 16.83 13.09
CA ASN A 182 3.41 15.49 13.48
C ASN A 182 2.56 14.77 12.40
N GLN A 183 2.90 15.00 11.14
CA GLN A 183 2.25 14.43 9.96
C GLN A 183 3.17 13.50 9.16
N PHE A 184 4.39 13.23 9.63
CA PHE A 184 5.33 12.40 8.88
C PHE A 184 4.82 10.96 8.70
N GLY A 185 4.13 10.37 9.68
CA GLY A 185 3.49 9.06 9.50
C GLY A 185 2.43 9.04 8.37
N ALA A 186 1.69 10.14 8.20
CA ALA A 186 0.75 10.27 7.08
C ALA A 186 1.47 10.39 5.73
N LEU A 187 2.61 11.09 5.70
CA LEU A 187 3.49 11.16 4.51
C LEU A 187 4.07 9.78 4.16
N VAL A 188 4.52 9.02 5.15
CA VAL A 188 5.00 7.64 4.97
C VAL A 188 3.89 6.77 4.39
N LEU A 189 2.69 6.81 4.98
CA LEU A 189 1.55 6.01 4.52
C LEU A 189 1.17 6.30 3.07
N ILE A 190 1.07 7.57 2.67
CA ILE A 190 0.65 7.93 1.31
C ILE A 190 1.67 7.46 0.26
N HIS A 191 2.97 7.61 0.52
CA HIS A 191 4.01 7.18 -0.43
C HIS A 191 4.18 5.66 -0.45
N CYS A 192 4.15 4.98 0.71
CA CYS A 192 4.09 3.52 0.75
C CYS A 192 2.88 2.98 -0.02
N THR A 193 1.71 3.62 0.12
CA THR A 193 0.51 3.25 -0.63
C THR A 193 0.73 3.42 -2.13
N TYR A 194 1.30 4.55 -2.57
CA TYR A 194 1.63 4.79 -3.97
C TYR A 194 2.56 3.71 -4.55
N HIS A 195 3.65 3.37 -3.87
CA HIS A 195 4.54 2.31 -4.34
C HIS A 195 3.87 0.93 -4.29
N HIS A 196 3.03 0.67 -3.29
CA HIS A 196 2.26 -0.58 -3.21
C HIS A 196 1.26 -0.74 -4.37
N ASN A 197 0.67 0.35 -4.86
CA ASN A 197 -0.19 0.32 -6.05
C ASN A 197 0.55 -0.25 -7.28
N TYR A 198 1.84 0.07 -7.45
CA TYR A 198 2.64 -0.54 -8.51
C TYR A 198 2.89 -2.02 -8.27
N LEU A 199 3.11 -2.43 -7.02
CA LEU A 199 3.27 -3.87 -6.72
C LEU A 199 2.00 -4.64 -7.09
N GLU A 200 0.82 -4.09 -6.76
CA GLU A 200 -0.48 -4.63 -7.16
C GLU A 200 -0.62 -4.69 -8.69
N LEU A 201 -0.35 -3.58 -9.39
CA LEU A 201 -0.47 -3.49 -10.85
C LEU A 201 0.45 -4.50 -11.56
N TYR A 202 1.66 -4.71 -11.05
CA TYR A 202 2.63 -5.64 -11.64
C TYR A 202 2.44 -7.10 -11.23
N LYS A 203 1.47 -7.45 -10.35
CA LYS A 203 1.23 -8.85 -9.92
C LYS A 203 1.04 -9.81 -11.07
N LEU A 204 0.40 -9.36 -12.15
CA LEU A 204 0.13 -10.17 -13.34
C LEU A 204 1.42 -10.67 -14.01
N THR A 205 2.55 -9.99 -13.81
CA THR A 205 3.87 -10.34 -14.38
C THR A 205 4.63 -11.39 -13.56
N MET A 206 4.19 -11.69 -12.34
CA MET A 206 4.84 -12.64 -11.43
C MET A 206 3.85 -13.71 -10.91
N PRO A 207 3.23 -14.51 -11.81
CA PRO A 207 2.19 -15.46 -11.43
C PRO A 207 2.66 -16.54 -10.45
N ASN A 208 3.95 -16.90 -10.45
CA ASN A 208 4.50 -17.88 -9.51
C ASN A 208 4.65 -17.32 -8.08
N LEU A 209 4.73 -15.99 -7.93
CA LEU A 209 4.82 -15.34 -6.61
C LEU A 209 3.43 -15.08 -6.02
N PHE A 210 2.53 -14.55 -6.85
CA PHE A 210 1.21 -14.08 -6.40
C PHE A 210 0.09 -15.10 -6.62
N LYS A 211 0.34 -16.16 -7.38
CA LYS A 211 -0.58 -17.28 -7.66
C LYS A 211 -2.03 -16.83 -7.93
N PRO A 212 -2.25 -15.91 -8.89
CA PRO A 212 -3.59 -15.47 -9.22
C PRO A 212 -4.45 -16.66 -9.70
N PRO A 213 -5.76 -16.69 -9.41
CA PRO A 213 -6.64 -17.82 -9.79
C PRO A 213 -6.62 -18.15 -11.28
N LYS A 214 -6.44 -17.14 -12.12
CA LYS A 214 -6.24 -17.26 -13.57
C LYS A 214 -5.00 -16.47 -13.97
N PRO A 215 -3.85 -17.13 -14.14
CA PRO A 215 -2.62 -16.48 -14.57
C PRO A 215 -2.74 -15.87 -15.96
N PHE A 216 -2.25 -14.65 -16.13
CA PHE A 216 -2.10 -14.05 -17.45
C PHE A 216 -0.89 -14.68 -18.16
N THR A 217 -1.06 -15.12 -19.40
CA THR A 217 0.00 -15.75 -20.19
C THR A 217 0.69 -14.74 -21.09
N PHE A 218 2.02 -14.70 -21.04
CA PHE A 218 2.84 -13.84 -21.87
C PHE A 218 3.48 -14.63 -23.00
N SER A 219 3.30 -14.15 -24.23
CA SER A 219 4.02 -14.66 -25.39
C SER A 219 5.50 -14.24 -25.33
N PRO A 220 6.43 -15.03 -25.91
CA PRO A 220 7.85 -14.68 -25.97
C PRO A 220 8.15 -13.32 -26.61
N GLU A 221 7.28 -12.85 -27.51
CA GLU A 221 7.39 -11.56 -28.19
C GLU A 221 7.29 -10.33 -27.25
N HIS A 222 6.78 -10.52 -26.02
CA HIS A 222 6.61 -9.45 -25.02
C HIS A 222 7.61 -9.55 -23.86
N GLN A 223 8.75 -10.23 -24.08
CA GLN A 223 9.78 -10.40 -23.07
C GLN A 223 10.39 -9.07 -22.59
N GLU A 224 10.53 -8.08 -23.47
CA GLU A 224 11.05 -6.76 -23.11
C GLU A 224 10.11 -6.04 -22.15
N PHE A 225 8.80 -6.03 -22.44
CA PHE A 225 7.78 -5.49 -21.54
C PHE A 225 7.83 -6.16 -20.17
N LEU A 226 7.96 -7.50 -20.14
CA LEU A 226 8.08 -8.26 -18.89
C LEU A 226 9.31 -7.86 -18.07
N GLN A 227 10.47 -7.74 -18.71
CA GLN A 227 11.72 -7.36 -18.03
C GLN A 227 11.61 -5.95 -17.44
N SER A 228 11.06 -4.99 -18.18
CA SER A 228 10.83 -3.63 -17.69
C SER A 228 9.83 -3.62 -16.53
N ALA A 229 8.73 -4.36 -16.63
CA ALA A 229 7.75 -4.47 -15.55
C ALA A 229 8.34 -5.12 -14.28
N HIS A 230 9.18 -6.14 -14.42
CA HIS A 230 9.87 -6.76 -13.29
C HIS A 230 10.85 -5.79 -12.62
N ALA A 231 11.62 -5.04 -13.41
CA ALA A 231 12.55 -4.04 -12.91
C ALA A 231 11.82 -2.90 -12.18
N ASN A 232 10.72 -2.41 -12.75
CA ASN A 232 9.87 -1.39 -12.12
C ASN A 232 9.27 -1.91 -10.81
N CYS A 233 8.71 -3.12 -10.80
CA CYS A 233 8.15 -3.74 -9.59
C CYS A 233 9.20 -3.87 -8.47
N TYR A 234 10.43 -4.28 -8.80
CA TYR A 234 11.54 -4.30 -7.85
C TYR A 234 11.87 -2.89 -7.33
N TYR A 235 11.94 -1.88 -8.21
CA TYR A 235 12.19 -0.49 -7.81
C TYR A 235 11.15 -0.02 -6.80
N HIS A 236 9.85 -0.18 -7.07
CA HIS A 236 8.81 0.24 -6.13
C HIS A 236 8.86 -0.54 -4.81
N ALA A 237 9.23 -1.83 -4.83
CA ALA A 237 9.41 -2.62 -3.62
C ALA A 237 10.57 -2.08 -2.77
N GLN A 238 11.67 -1.69 -3.40
CA GLN A 238 12.81 -1.08 -2.72
C GLN A 238 12.45 0.28 -2.11
N GLN A 239 11.71 1.12 -2.83
CA GLN A 239 11.26 2.42 -2.31
C GLN A 239 10.40 2.28 -1.04
N ILE A 240 9.54 1.27 -0.95
CA ILE A 240 8.79 0.96 0.29
C ILE A 240 9.77 0.66 1.44
N ALA A 241 10.78 -0.17 1.20
CA ALA A 241 11.77 -0.52 2.22
C ALA A 241 12.57 0.70 2.70
N ASP A 242 13.00 1.56 1.78
CA ASP A 242 13.76 2.77 2.07
C ASP A 242 12.94 3.77 2.90
N ILE A 243 11.71 4.08 2.47
CA ILE A 243 10.77 4.99 3.16
C ILE A 243 10.51 4.52 4.60
N LEU A 244 10.31 3.20 4.78
CA LEU A 244 10.01 2.64 6.09
C LEU A 244 11.23 2.56 6.99
N ALA A 245 12.43 2.36 6.42
CA ALA A 245 13.67 2.45 7.17
C ALA A 245 13.88 3.86 7.70
N GLU A 246 13.70 4.89 6.87
CA GLU A 246 13.78 6.29 7.29
C GLU A 246 12.73 6.62 8.37
N ALA A 247 11.49 6.18 8.19
CA ALA A 247 10.44 6.33 9.20
C ALA A 247 10.80 5.65 10.53
N ALA A 248 11.41 4.46 10.49
CA ALA A 248 11.81 3.71 11.68
C ALA A 248 12.94 4.41 12.45
N GLU A 249 13.86 5.09 11.76
CA GLU A 249 14.93 5.88 12.38
C GLU A 249 14.37 7.05 13.21
N HIS A 250 13.24 7.64 12.78
CA HIS A 250 12.54 8.70 13.51
C HIS A 250 11.58 8.18 14.61
N GLY A 251 11.42 6.86 14.73
CA GLY A 251 10.72 6.20 15.84
C GLY A 251 9.48 5.40 15.43
N SER A 252 9.22 4.31 16.18
CA SER A 252 8.17 3.32 15.87
C SER A 252 6.75 3.88 15.81
N ARG A 253 6.48 5.03 16.43
CA ARG A 253 5.16 5.71 16.36
C ARG A 253 4.75 6.08 14.94
N LEU A 254 5.70 6.27 14.03
CA LEU A 254 5.46 6.61 12.63
C LEU A 254 5.01 5.39 11.80
N LEU A 255 5.18 4.20 12.37
CA LEU A 255 4.83 2.91 11.78
C LEU A 255 3.45 2.40 12.25
N SER A 256 2.61 3.31 12.74
CA SER A 256 1.35 3.02 13.44
C SER A 256 0.13 2.91 12.53
N ASP A 257 0.31 2.73 11.23
CA ASP A 257 -0.80 2.37 10.34
C ASP A 257 -0.83 0.85 10.10
N SER A 258 -2.02 0.27 10.20
CA SER A 258 -2.23 -1.18 10.11
C SER A 258 -1.92 -1.80 8.74
N LEU A 259 -1.79 -0.98 7.69
CA LEU A 259 -1.44 -1.45 6.34
C LEU A 259 0.07 -1.60 6.14
N LEU A 260 0.88 -0.85 6.86
CA LEU A 260 2.33 -0.85 6.68
C LEU A 260 2.96 -2.25 6.84
N PRO A 261 2.56 -3.11 7.81
CA PRO A 261 3.07 -4.48 7.89
C PRO A 261 2.88 -5.28 6.60
N LEU A 262 1.74 -5.11 5.92
CA LEU A 262 1.46 -5.78 4.64
C LEU A 262 2.37 -5.23 3.54
N PHE A 263 2.53 -3.91 3.46
CA PHE A 263 3.39 -3.27 2.47
C PHE A 263 4.87 -3.68 2.63
N VAL A 264 5.37 -3.73 3.87
CA VAL A 264 6.73 -4.20 4.18
C VAL A 264 6.91 -5.65 3.73
N TYR A 265 5.92 -6.49 4.02
CA TYR A 265 5.97 -7.91 3.70
C TYR A 265 5.96 -8.16 2.19
N ASP A 266 5.07 -7.51 1.45
CA ASP A 266 5.01 -7.63 -0.01
C ASP A 266 6.27 -7.06 -0.68
N SER A 267 6.81 -5.95 -0.17
CA SER A 267 8.11 -5.41 -0.56
C SER A 267 9.21 -6.47 -0.44
N SER A 268 9.34 -7.11 0.74
CA SER A 268 10.32 -8.18 0.96
C SER A 268 10.14 -9.36 0.00
N ARG A 269 8.90 -9.80 -0.23
CA ARG A 269 8.59 -10.91 -1.15
C ARG A 269 8.98 -10.60 -2.59
N VAL A 270 8.64 -9.42 -3.09
CA VAL A 270 8.98 -8.98 -4.45
C VAL A 270 10.49 -8.89 -4.62
N MET A 271 11.19 -8.25 -3.68
CA MET A 271 12.66 -8.11 -3.75
C MET A 271 13.35 -9.48 -3.78
N LEU A 272 12.98 -10.39 -2.87
CA LEU A 272 13.54 -11.74 -2.82
C LEU A 272 13.22 -12.55 -4.07
N TYR A 273 11.98 -12.48 -4.56
CA TYR A 273 11.57 -13.19 -5.76
C TYR A 273 12.36 -12.71 -6.99
N TYR A 274 12.50 -11.40 -7.15
CA TYR A 274 13.24 -10.80 -8.24
C TYR A 274 14.70 -11.28 -8.26
N VAL A 275 15.43 -11.14 -7.15
CA VAL A 275 16.84 -11.53 -7.11
C VAL A 275 17.06 -13.04 -7.20
N ALA A 276 16.09 -13.85 -6.76
CA ALA A 276 16.20 -15.31 -6.79
C ALA A 276 15.75 -15.95 -8.11
N ARG A 277 14.83 -15.32 -8.86
CA ARG A 277 14.16 -15.94 -10.02
C ARG A 277 14.27 -15.15 -11.32
N LEU A 278 14.45 -13.84 -11.26
CA LEU A 278 14.33 -12.95 -12.42
C LEU A 278 15.65 -12.26 -12.76
N LEU A 279 16.50 -12.02 -11.76
CA LEU A 279 17.81 -11.41 -11.94
C LEU A 279 18.75 -12.36 -12.70
N ASP A 280 19.25 -11.89 -13.84
CA ASP A 280 20.28 -12.58 -14.61
C ASP A 280 21.63 -12.52 -13.86
N PRO A 281 22.21 -13.67 -13.45
CA PRO A 281 23.45 -13.71 -12.69
C PRO A 281 24.68 -13.28 -13.52
N THR A 282 24.58 -13.21 -14.85
CA THR A 282 25.68 -12.78 -15.72
C THR A 282 25.85 -11.27 -15.76
N ARG A 283 24.87 -10.51 -15.26
CA ARG A 283 24.95 -9.05 -15.23
C ARG A 283 26.01 -8.58 -14.23
N PRO A 284 26.78 -7.52 -14.56
CA PRO A 284 27.85 -7.03 -13.69
C PRO A 284 27.32 -6.46 -12.35
N ASP A 285 26.08 -5.99 -12.32
CA ASP A 285 25.41 -5.44 -11.13
C ASP A 285 24.68 -6.51 -10.29
N ALA A 286 24.65 -7.77 -10.72
CA ALA A 286 23.81 -8.80 -10.10
C ALA A 286 24.16 -9.05 -8.63
N GLU A 287 25.46 -9.17 -8.32
CA GLU A 287 25.89 -9.41 -6.93
C GLU A 287 25.58 -8.23 -6.00
N ALA A 288 25.77 -7.00 -6.49
CA ALA A 288 25.46 -5.80 -5.72
C ALA A 288 23.95 -5.74 -5.44
N LYS A 289 23.13 -5.95 -6.47
CA LYS A 289 21.66 -5.94 -6.36
C LYS A 289 21.12 -7.02 -5.42
N MET A 290 21.73 -8.21 -5.44
CA MET A 290 21.44 -9.28 -4.49
C MET A 290 21.77 -8.86 -3.04
N ARG A 291 22.95 -8.29 -2.80
CA ARG A 291 23.34 -7.83 -1.45
C ARG A 291 22.42 -6.73 -0.94
N ASP A 292 22.08 -5.76 -1.78
CA ASP A 292 21.20 -4.65 -1.42
C ASP A 292 19.79 -5.14 -1.09
N ALA A 293 19.24 -6.06 -1.90
CA ALA A 293 17.95 -6.70 -1.61
C ALA A 293 17.96 -7.44 -0.26
N VAL A 294 19.01 -8.23 0.02
CA VAL A 294 19.13 -8.94 1.30
C VAL A 294 19.19 -7.95 2.47
N LYS A 295 19.98 -6.88 2.36
CA LYS A 295 20.09 -5.84 3.39
C LYS A 295 18.73 -5.15 3.63
N ALA A 296 18.01 -4.80 2.57
CA ALA A 296 16.69 -4.19 2.65
C ALA A 296 15.69 -5.14 3.34
N VAL A 297 15.66 -6.43 2.96
CA VAL A 297 14.78 -7.43 3.59
C VAL A 297 15.12 -7.63 5.08
N GLU A 298 16.40 -7.63 5.44
CA GLU A 298 16.80 -7.70 6.86
C GLU A 298 16.36 -6.46 7.65
N SER A 299 16.36 -5.28 7.02
CA SER A 299 15.82 -4.05 7.61
C SER A 299 14.30 -4.17 7.80
N ASN A 300 13.58 -4.56 6.75
CA ASN A 300 12.14 -4.83 6.75
C ASN A 300 11.73 -5.79 7.86
N SER A 301 12.49 -6.87 8.05
CA SER A 301 12.33 -7.82 9.15
C SER A 301 12.37 -7.16 10.54
N LYS A 302 13.31 -6.24 10.77
CA LYS A 302 13.40 -5.49 12.04
C LYS A 302 12.22 -4.53 12.19
N ILE A 303 11.83 -3.85 11.12
CA ILE A 303 10.68 -2.94 11.08
C ILE A 303 9.38 -3.68 11.39
N LEU A 304 9.17 -4.87 10.81
CA LEU A 304 8.04 -5.74 11.13
C LEU A 304 8.04 -6.17 12.61
N CYS A 305 9.21 -6.48 13.18
CA CYS A 305 9.33 -6.74 14.61
C CYS A 305 8.92 -5.51 15.46
N MET A 306 9.31 -4.29 15.06
CA MET A 306 8.88 -3.06 15.74
C MET A 306 7.36 -2.89 15.67
N MET A 307 6.75 -3.21 14.52
CA MET A 307 5.30 -3.16 14.33
C MET A 307 4.55 -4.27 15.08
N SER A 308 5.21 -5.37 15.46
CA SER A 308 4.57 -6.51 16.15
C SER A 308 4.00 -6.17 17.53
N ALA A 309 4.51 -5.12 18.16
CA ALA A 309 3.95 -4.57 19.40
C ALA A 309 2.68 -3.73 19.16
N LEU A 310 2.52 -3.17 17.94
CA LEU A 310 1.40 -2.31 17.55
C LEU A 310 0.27 -3.11 16.91
N PHE A 311 0.63 -4.12 16.10
CA PHE A 311 -0.31 -4.89 15.30
C PHE A 311 -0.07 -6.39 15.43
N PRO A 312 -1.06 -7.16 15.93
CA PRO A 312 -0.97 -8.61 15.95
C PRO A 312 -0.70 -9.22 14.57
N ILE A 313 -1.17 -8.59 13.48
CA ILE A 313 -0.95 -9.06 12.10
C ILE A 313 0.54 -9.07 11.71
N ALA A 314 1.39 -8.26 12.34
CA ALA A 314 2.81 -8.24 12.00
C ALA A 314 3.55 -9.48 12.53
N GLN A 315 3.10 -10.11 13.62
CA GLN A 315 3.74 -11.30 14.20
C GLN A 315 3.84 -12.50 13.24
N PRO A 316 2.77 -12.94 12.55
CA PRO A 316 2.89 -14.01 11.57
C PRO A 316 3.79 -13.62 10.40
N LEU A 317 3.76 -12.36 9.94
CA LEU A 317 4.59 -11.87 8.83
C LEU A 317 6.09 -11.93 9.16
N VAL A 318 6.46 -11.57 10.39
CA VAL A 318 7.83 -11.76 10.93
C VAL A 318 8.27 -13.22 10.86
N SER A 319 7.36 -14.15 11.15
CA SER A 319 7.68 -15.58 11.16
C SER A 319 7.81 -16.20 9.75
N LEU A 320 7.11 -15.62 8.78
CA LEU A 320 7.14 -16.00 7.37
C LEU A 320 8.35 -15.39 6.63
N ASP A 321 9.01 -14.38 7.20
CA ASP A 321 10.22 -13.80 6.61
C ASP A 321 11.36 -14.87 6.55
N PRO A 322 11.82 -15.24 5.34
CA PRO A 322 12.86 -16.24 5.16
C PRO A 322 14.16 -15.91 5.89
N THR A 323 14.47 -14.62 6.08
CA THR A 323 15.69 -14.17 6.74
C THR A 323 15.64 -14.41 8.26
N ILE A 324 14.49 -14.22 8.90
CA ILE A 324 14.27 -14.52 10.33
C ILE A 324 14.20 -16.02 10.55
N ARG A 325 13.58 -16.77 9.65
CA ARG A 325 13.60 -18.25 9.67
C ARG A 325 15.05 -18.77 9.59
N CYS A 326 15.90 -18.13 8.79
CA CYS A 326 17.33 -18.41 8.72
C CYS A 326 18.08 -18.05 10.01
N LYS A 327 17.77 -16.91 10.66
CA LYS A 327 18.37 -16.52 11.96
C LYS A 327 17.95 -17.43 13.12
N ARG A 328 16.67 -17.78 13.25
CA ARG A 328 16.18 -18.76 14.25
C ARG A 328 16.76 -20.15 14.02
N ALA A 329 16.97 -20.56 12.76
CA ALA A 329 17.68 -21.79 12.45
C ALA A 329 19.14 -21.74 12.91
N ARG A 330 19.84 -20.62 12.72
CA ARG A 330 21.22 -20.41 13.22
C ARG A 330 21.29 -20.36 14.75
N GLU A 331 20.28 -19.81 15.44
CA GLU A 331 20.22 -19.79 16.91
C GLU A 331 19.96 -21.18 17.50
N ARG A 332 19.03 -21.94 16.92
CA ARG A 332 18.83 -23.36 17.26
C ARG A 332 20.07 -24.20 16.97
N GLU A 333 20.82 -23.89 15.91
CA GLU A 333 22.09 -24.53 15.58
C GLU A 333 23.18 -24.21 16.63
N ARG A 334 23.25 -22.97 17.13
CA ARG A 334 24.14 -22.58 18.24
C ARG A 334 23.77 -23.24 19.57
N GLU A 335 22.47 -23.42 19.82
CA GLU A 335 21.97 -24.11 21.01
C GLU A 335 22.22 -25.62 20.95
N MET A 336 22.12 -26.23 19.76
CA MET A 336 22.51 -27.62 19.51
C MET A 336 24.03 -27.84 19.57
N LEU A 337 24.83 -26.84 19.17
CA LEU A 337 26.30 -26.84 19.33
C LEU A 337 26.73 -26.76 20.80
N ARG A 338 25.96 -26.09 21.69
CA ARG A 338 26.16 -26.12 23.15
C ARG A 338 25.91 -27.51 23.76
N ILE A 339 25.11 -28.35 23.09
CA ILE A 339 24.75 -29.71 23.53
C ILE A 339 25.70 -30.77 22.90
N GLY A 340 26.79 -30.34 22.24
CA GLY A 340 27.83 -31.26 21.75
C GLY A 340 27.50 -32.01 20.46
N LEU A 341 26.42 -31.62 19.75
CA LEU A 341 26.10 -32.17 18.44
C LEU A 341 26.81 -31.37 17.34
N ARG A 342 27.74 -32.03 16.63
CA ARG A 342 28.55 -31.43 15.58
C ARG A 342 27.80 -31.52 14.24
N VAL A 343 27.27 -30.40 13.77
CA VAL A 343 26.85 -30.24 12.36
C VAL A 343 27.55 -29.00 11.80
N LYS A 344 28.31 -29.18 10.71
CA LYS A 344 28.91 -28.08 9.95
C LYS A 344 27.80 -27.37 9.17
N SER A 345 27.84 -26.04 9.18
CA SER A 345 26.86 -25.14 8.57
C SER A 345 26.52 -25.53 7.13
N ALA A 346 25.39 -26.19 6.95
CA ALA A 346 24.92 -26.66 5.65
C ALA A 346 23.86 -25.74 5.05
N THR A 347 23.30 -24.78 5.79
CA THR A 347 22.05 -24.09 5.39
C THR A 347 22.30 -22.88 4.50
N ILE A 348 23.38 -22.11 4.74
CA ILE A 348 23.74 -20.95 3.91
C ILE A 348 24.46 -21.43 2.64
N GLU A 349 25.37 -22.40 2.76
CA GLU A 349 25.97 -23.02 1.59
C GLU A 349 24.96 -23.86 0.79
N ARG A 350 23.97 -24.55 1.39
CA ARG A 350 22.85 -25.11 0.62
C ARG A 350 21.95 -24.04 0.03
N TRP A 351 21.78 -22.88 0.65
CA TRP A 351 20.96 -21.80 0.10
C TRP A 351 21.66 -21.16 -1.12
N LEU A 352 22.95 -20.87 -1.03
CA LEU A 352 23.78 -20.38 -2.13
C LEU A 352 24.01 -21.45 -3.22
N SER A 353 24.24 -22.71 -2.84
CA SER A 353 24.39 -23.87 -3.76
C SER A 353 23.07 -24.27 -4.43
N LYS A 354 21.91 -24.19 -3.74
CA LYS A 354 20.58 -24.43 -4.35
C LYS A 354 20.13 -23.30 -5.27
N VAL A 355 20.63 -22.08 -5.07
CA VAL A 355 20.43 -20.96 -6.00
C VAL A 355 21.32 -21.12 -7.24
N GLN A 356 22.50 -21.74 -7.11
CA GLN A 356 23.43 -21.98 -8.23
C GLN A 356 23.19 -23.30 -9.01
N GLN A 357 22.62 -24.34 -8.39
CA GLN A 357 22.30 -25.61 -9.09
C GLN A 357 20.82 -25.65 -9.50
N THR A 358 20.61 -25.76 -10.82
CA THR A 358 19.36 -25.81 -11.60
C THR A 358 18.32 -26.88 -11.21
N ARG A 359 18.42 -27.54 -10.05
CA ARG A 359 17.62 -28.73 -9.70
C ARG A 359 16.83 -28.65 -8.38
N GLY A 360 16.60 -27.45 -7.84
CA GLY A 360 15.79 -27.22 -6.62
C GLY A 360 14.45 -26.51 -6.83
N ARG A 361 13.86 -26.57 -8.04
CA ARG A 361 12.64 -25.82 -8.39
C ARG A 361 11.40 -26.25 -7.59
N ASP A 362 11.28 -27.54 -7.27
CA ASP A 362 10.11 -28.14 -6.61
C ASP A 362 10.13 -28.07 -5.07
N GLU A 363 11.31 -28.04 -4.43
CA GLU A 363 11.38 -27.88 -2.97
C GLU A 363 11.09 -26.44 -2.52
N LEU A 364 11.44 -25.45 -3.34
CA LEU A 364 11.08 -24.04 -3.14
C LEU A 364 9.57 -23.81 -3.32
N LEU A 365 8.92 -24.56 -4.22
CA LEU A 365 7.47 -24.53 -4.38
C LEU A 365 6.78 -25.14 -3.15
N LYS A 366 7.28 -26.27 -2.63
CA LYS A 366 6.71 -26.91 -1.44
C LYS A 366 6.78 -26.05 -0.17
N SER A 367 7.82 -25.23 0.04
CA SER A 367 7.86 -24.33 1.21
C SER A 367 6.96 -23.11 1.07
N LEU A 368 6.76 -22.62 -0.16
CA LEU A 368 5.80 -21.54 -0.46
C LEU A 368 4.35 -22.06 -0.47
N GLU A 369 4.13 -23.34 -0.82
CA GLU A 369 2.83 -24.03 -0.78
C GLU A 369 2.43 -24.43 0.64
N SER A 370 3.38 -24.85 1.50
CA SER A 370 3.10 -25.20 2.89
C SER A 370 2.66 -24.00 3.73
N ASP A 371 3.13 -22.79 3.39
CA ASP A 371 2.80 -21.56 4.10
C ASP A 371 1.42 -20.98 3.66
N GLU A 372 0.89 -21.40 2.50
CA GLU A 372 -0.45 -21.05 1.99
C GLU A 372 -1.57 -22.01 2.44
N GLN A 373 -1.23 -23.24 2.84
CA GLN A 373 -2.21 -24.25 3.30
C GLN A 373 -2.73 -24.02 4.73
N ALA A 374 -2.31 -22.97 5.43
CA ALA A 374 -2.92 -22.53 6.68
C ALA A 374 -4.27 -21.82 6.41
N GLN A 375 -5.28 -22.57 5.98
CA GLN A 375 -6.66 -22.11 5.86
C GLN A 375 -7.33 -21.94 7.25
N PRO A 376 -8.37 -21.10 7.34
CA PRO A 376 -8.93 -20.64 8.60
C PRO A 376 -9.63 -21.78 9.35
N HIS A 377 -9.40 -21.86 10.66
CA HIS A 377 -10.20 -22.69 11.55
C HIS A 377 -11.70 -22.41 11.34
N ARG A 378 -12.43 -23.39 10.80
CA ARG A 378 -13.88 -23.46 10.92
C ARG A 378 -14.22 -23.54 12.42
N PRO A 379 -15.13 -22.73 12.96
CA PRO A 379 -15.70 -23.05 14.26
C PRO A 379 -16.54 -24.32 14.09
N ALA A 380 -16.29 -25.30 14.96
CA ALA A 380 -17.18 -26.43 15.14
C ALA A 380 -18.53 -25.93 15.68
N MET A 381 -19.56 -26.68 15.27
CA MET A 381 -21.00 -26.54 15.55
C MET A 381 -21.40 -25.87 16.86
#